data_AF-A0AAE1KKJ4-F1
#
_entry.id   AF-A0AAE1KKJ4-F1
#
_cell.length_a   1.000
_cell.length_b   1.000
_cell.length_c   1.000
_cell.angle_alpha   90.00
_cell.angle_beta   90.00
_cell.angle_gamma   90.00
#
_symmetry.space_group_name_H-M   'P 1'
#
loop_
_entity.id
_entity.type
_entity.pdbx_description
1 polymer ?
#
loop_
_entity_poly.entity_id
_entity_poly.type
_entity_poly.pdbx_seq_one_letter_code
_entity_poly.pdbx_strand_id
1 'polypeptide(L)'
;METRQRRAVERGRIIGMREAGYSISDISRDLGLTRQTVQRWLTRWEESGNLEDRPRVVQRWFEERREQIELLPWPALSPDLNPIENVWAQIVNAWEPENERTRAHLLQPTKDMWERFGQNIYNIVSSAPDRLQAVIEADGHWTAY
;
A
#
# COMPACT_ATOMS: atom_id res chain seq x y z
N MET A 1 -7.78 20.74 -6.24
CA MET A 1 -7.13 20.65 -4.92
C MET A 1 -7.25 19.21 -4.43
N GLU A 2 -6.15 18.55 -4.10
CA GLU A 2 -6.16 17.14 -3.67
C GLU A 2 -7.04 16.92 -2.42
N THR A 3 -7.75 15.80 -2.37
CA THR A 3 -8.68 15.43 -1.29
C THR A 3 -8.06 15.50 0.10
N ARG A 4 -6.77 15.17 0.23
CA ARG A 4 -6.01 15.19 1.49
C ARG A 4 -5.78 16.61 1.99
N GLN A 5 -5.37 17.52 1.11
CA GLN A 5 -5.11 18.92 1.44
C GLN A 5 -6.40 19.64 1.83
N ARG A 6 -7.52 19.33 1.17
CA ARG A 6 -8.85 19.86 1.54
C ARG A 6 -9.24 19.47 2.96
N ARG A 7 -9.04 18.21 3.34
CA ARG A 7 -9.34 17.71 4.69
C ARG A 7 -8.46 18.36 5.75
N ALA A 8 -7.17 18.56 5.48
CA ALA A 8 -6.26 19.24 6.42
C ALA A 8 -6.72 20.67 6.73
N VAL A 9 -7.08 21.44 5.69
CA VAL A 9 -7.61 22.80 5.85
C VAL A 9 -8.92 22.82 6.64
N GLU A 10 -9.84 21.91 6.35
CA GLU A 10 -11.12 21.81 7.06
C GLU A 10 -10.92 21.54 8.55
N ARG A 11 -10.03 20.61 8.92
CA ARG A 11 -9.70 20.32 10.33
C ARG A 11 -9.06 21.52 11.03
N GLY A 12 -8.15 22.22 10.35
CA GLY A 12 -7.54 23.44 10.88
C GLY A 12 -8.58 24.53 11.17
N ARG A 13 -9.60 24.68 10.32
CA ARG A 13 -10.71 25.61 10.57
C ARG A 13 -11.54 25.23 11.80
N ILE A 14 -11.84 23.95 11.98
CA ILE A 14 -12.57 23.46 13.17
C ILE A 14 -11.83 23.87 14.46
N ILE A 15 -10.52 23.65 14.52
CA ILE A 15 -9.71 23.97 15.70
C ILE A 15 -9.61 25.48 15.89
N GLY A 16 -9.27 26.22 14.84
CA GLY A 16 -9.13 27.68 14.93
C GLY A 16 -10.43 28.37 15.36
N MET A 17 -11.58 27.92 14.88
CA MET A 17 -12.87 28.44 15.35
C MET A 17 -13.13 28.08 16.81
N ARG A 18 -12.74 26.88 17.26
CA ARG A 18 -12.88 26.49 18.66
C ARG A 18 -12.01 27.34 19.58
N GLU A 19 -10.76 27.60 19.19
CA GLU A 19 -9.82 28.47 19.92
C GLU A 19 -10.29 29.93 19.94
N ALA A 20 -10.97 30.39 18.89
CA ALA A 20 -11.63 31.69 18.84
C ALA A 20 -12.93 31.77 19.67
N GLY A 21 -13.28 30.71 20.41
CA GLY A 21 -14.41 30.68 21.35
C GLY A 21 -15.75 30.24 20.76
N TYR A 22 -15.80 29.79 19.50
CA TYR A 22 -17.05 29.33 18.89
C TYR A 22 -17.53 28.02 19.54
N SER A 23 -18.86 27.86 19.63
CA SER A 23 -19.46 26.61 20.09
C SER A 23 -19.41 25.55 18.97
N ILE A 24 -19.51 24.27 19.34
CA ILE A 24 -19.61 23.16 18.36
C ILE A 24 -20.80 23.36 17.39
N SER A 25 -21.88 23.96 17.88
CA SER A 25 -23.07 24.24 17.06
C SER A 25 -22.83 25.34 16.03
N ASP A 26 -22.02 26.35 16.36
CA ASP A 26 -21.66 27.43 15.44
C ASP A 26 -20.70 26.91 14.37
N ILE A 27 -19.66 26.17 14.78
CA ILE A 27 -18.70 25.53 13.88
C ILE A 27 -19.41 24.58 12.90
N SER A 28 -20.35 23.78 13.39
CA SER A 28 -21.14 22.85 12.57
C SER A 28 -21.95 23.58 11.50
N ARG A 29 -22.58 24.69 11.86
CA ARG A 29 -23.41 25.50 10.97
C ARG A 29 -22.57 26.20 9.91
N ASP A 30 -21.49 26.85 10.34
CA ASP A 30 -20.68 27.71 9.48
C ASP A 30 -19.82 26.91 8.49
N LEU A 31 -19.37 25.72 8.89
CA LEU A 31 -18.58 24.83 8.02
C LEU A 31 -19.45 23.82 7.24
N GLY A 32 -20.76 23.76 7.51
CA GLY A 32 -21.65 22.77 6.88
C GLY A 32 -21.31 21.32 7.26
N LEU A 33 -20.72 21.11 8.44
CA LEU A 33 -20.28 19.81 8.94
C LEU A 33 -21.22 19.29 10.03
N THR A 34 -21.29 17.98 10.20
CA THR A 34 -22.06 17.41 11.30
C THR A 34 -21.39 17.73 12.64
N ARG A 35 -22.18 17.97 13.69
CA ARG A 35 -21.65 18.16 15.06
C ARG A 35 -20.76 17.00 15.50
N GLN A 36 -21.06 15.76 15.08
CA GLN A 36 -20.21 14.60 15.33
C GLN A 36 -18.83 14.72 14.69
N THR A 37 -18.74 15.24 13.47
CA THR A 37 -17.46 15.46 12.78
C THR A 37 -16.64 16.52 13.50
N VAL A 38 -17.28 17.62 13.91
CA VAL A 38 -16.66 18.68 14.71
C VAL A 38 -16.15 18.11 16.04
N GLN A 39 -17.02 17.44 16.81
CA GLN A 39 -16.68 16.84 18.09
C GLN A 39 -15.53 15.84 17.98
N ARG A 40 -15.58 14.92 17.00
CA ARG A 40 -14.54 13.91 16.77
C ARG A 40 -13.17 14.56 16.55
N TRP A 41 -13.12 15.65 15.77
CA TRP A 41 -11.86 16.34 15.50
C TRP A 41 -11.35 17.15 16.70
N LEU A 42 -12.23 17.79 17.46
CA LEU A 42 -11.83 18.50 18.68
C LEU A 42 -11.31 17.53 19.75
N THR A 43 -12.02 16.44 20.03
CA THR A 43 -11.55 15.41 20.97
C THR A 43 -10.19 14.84 20.54
N ARG A 44 -10.02 14.56 19.25
CA ARG A 44 -8.75 14.07 18.73
C ARG A 44 -7.62 15.11 18.87
N TRP A 45 -7.91 16.39 18.68
CA TRP A 45 -6.95 17.47 18.86
C TRP A 45 -6.51 17.57 20.33
N GLU A 46 -7.46 17.54 21.25
CA GLU A 46 -7.19 17.54 22.70
C GLU A 46 -6.34 16.32 23.12
N GLU A 47 -6.57 15.15 22.53
CA GLU A 47 -5.81 13.93 22.85
C GLU A 47 -4.40 13.89 22.27
N SER A 48 -4.18 14.45 21.07
CA SER A 48 -2.96 14.17 20.29
C SER A 48 -2.21 15.38 19.75
N GLY A 49 -2.82 16.57 19.74
CA GLY A 49 -2.25 17.77 19.13
C GLY A 49 -1.89 17.61 17.64
N ASN A 50 -2.45 16.59 16.97
CA ASN A 50 -2.07 16.24 15.59
C ASN A 50 -3.28 16.25 14.64
N LEU A 51 -3.14 17.06 13.59
CA LEU A 51 -4.12 17.26 12.52
C LEU A 51 -4.02 16.25 11.37
N GLU A 52 -2.93 15.51 11.31
CA GLU A 52 -2.68 14.54 10.28
C GLU A 52 -3.53 13.28 10.46
N ASP A 53 -3.74 12.61 9.33
CA ASP A 53 -4.31 11.26 9.35
C ASP A 53 -3.36 10.33 10.11
N ARG A 54 -3.92 9.41 10.90
CA ARG A 54 -3.08 8.35 11.47
C ARG A 54 -2.60 7.49 10.30
N PRO A 55 -1.30 7.17 10.20
CA PRO A 55 -0.85 6.18 9.24
C PRO A 55 -1.65 4.90 9.46
N ARG A 56 -1.99 4.22 8.35
CA ARG A 56 -2.69 2.94 8.44
C ARG A 56 -1.83 1.97 9.25
N VAL A 57 -2.46 0.99 9.90
CA VAL A 57 -1.76 0.02 10.77
C VAL A 57 -0.51 -0.59 10.11
N VAL A 58 -0.60 -0.90 8.80
CA VAL A 58 0.53 -1.44 8.03
C VAL A 58 1.64 -0.40 7.81
N GLN A 59 1.29 0.85 7.49
CA GLN A 59 2.26 1.93 7.30
C GLN A 59 3.04 2.18 8.60
N ARG A 60 2.31 2.28 9.72
CA ARG A 60 2.93 2.41 11.04
C ARG A 60 3.87 1.23 11.35
N TRP A 61 3.44 0.00 11.06
CA TRP A 61 4.26 -1.19 11.31
C TRP A 61 5.61 -1.15 10.58
N PHE A 62 5.63 -0.66 9.34
CA PHE A 62 6.87 -0.45 8.57
C PHE A 62 7.67 0.75 9.08
N GLU A 63 7.02 1.88 9.41
CA GLU A 63 7.70 3.06 9.98
C GLU A 63 8.46 2.74 11.27
N GLU A 64 7.87 1.92 12.14
CA GLU A 64 8.48 1.40 13.37
C GLU A 64 9.70 0.48 13.10
N ARG A 65 9.80 -0.07 11.89
CA ARG A 65 10.84 -1.05 11.48
C ARG A 65 11.73 -0.53 10.36
N ARG A 66 11.73 0.78 10.09
CA ARG A 66 12.48 1.38 8.98
C ARG A 66 13.99 1.13 9.03
N GLU A 67 14.54 0.84 10.21
CA GLU A 67 15.96 0.49 10.38
C GLU A 67 16.27 -0.96 10.01
N GLN A 68 15.26 -1.83 9.94
CA GLN A 68 15.39 -3.25 9.61
C GLN A 68 14.82 -3.59 8.23
N ILE A 69 13.83 -2.82 7.77
CA ILE A 69 13.10 -3.06 6.52
C ILE A 69 13.04 -1.75 5.74
N GLU A 70 13.69 -1.74 4.59
CA GLU A 70 13.59 -0.67 3.61
C GLU A 70 12.45 -0.99 2.63
N LEU A 71 11.51 -0.05 2.47
CA LEU A 71 10.46 -0.15 1.46
C LEU A 71 10.97 0.42 0.14
N LEU A 72 11.03 -0.43 -0.89
CA LEU A 72 11.38 0.00 -2.24
C LEU A 72 10.26 0.86 -2.85
N PRO A 73 10.59 1.95 -3.57
CA PRO A 73 9.61 2.64 -4.38
C PRO A 73 9.18 1.73 -5.54
N TRP A 74 7.91 1.35 -5.57
CA TRP A 74 7.38 0.44 -6.58
C TRP A 74 6.46 1.17 -7.57
N PRO A 75 6.72 1.12 -8.88
CA PRO A 75 5.83 1.71 -9.88
C PRO A 75 4.51 0.95 -9.99
N ALA A 76 3.43 1.69 -10.25
CA ALA A 76 2.12 1.07 -10.46
C ALA A 76 2.10 0.31 -11.80
N LEU A 77 1.36 -0.81 -11.85
CA LEU A 77 1.17 -1.62 -13.06
C LEU A 77 2.46 -2.22 -13.65
N SER A 78 3.47 -2.49 -12.84
CA SER A 78 4.74 -3.13 -13.27
C SER A 78 4.88 -4.56 -12.73
N PRO A 79 4.12 -5.53 -13.27
CA PRO A 79 4.28 -6.94 -12.92
C PRO A 79 5.61 -7.52 -13.44
N ASP A 80 6.14 -6.99 -14.53
CA ASP A 80 7.42 -7.36 -15.14
C ASP A 80 8.61 -7.14 -14.19
N LEU A 81 8.53 -6.10 -13.36
CA LEU A 81 9.51 -5.85 -12.31
C LEU A 81 9.36 -6.80 -11.11
N ASN A 82 8.22 -7.45 -10.92
CA ASN A 82 7.92 -8.23 -9.71
C ASN A 82 8.44 -9.67 -9.82
N PRO A 83 9.50 -10.07 -9.08
CA PRO A 83 10.10 -11.39 -9.20
C PRO A 83 9.14 -12.55 -8.95
N ILE A 84 8.08 -12.33 -8.16
CA ILE A 84 7.11 -13.38 -7.83
C ILE A 84 6.31 -13.83 -9.06
N GLU A 85 6.13 -12.97 -10.06
CA GLU A 85 5.37 -13.31 -11.27
C GLU A 85 6.07 -14.43 -12.05
N ASN A 86 7.41 -14.45 -12.09
CA ASN A 86 8.17 -15.53 -12.72
C ASN A 86 8.09 -16.84 -11.93
N VAL A 87 7.96 -16.75 -10.59
CA VAL A 87 7.70 -17.93 -9.77
C VAL A 87 6.32 -18.50 -10.10
N TRP A 88 5.29 -17.65 -10.17
CA TRP A 88 3.95 -18.09 -10.57
C TRP A 88 3.90 -18.65 -11.98
N ALA A 89 4.58 -18.02 -12.95
CA ALA A 89 4.66 -18.52 -14.31
C ALA A 89 5.27 -19.92 -14.37
N GLN A 90 6.36 -20.18 -13.64
CA GLN A 90 6.95 -21.51 -13.55
C GLN A 90 6.01 -22.51 -12.86
N ILE A 91 5.28 -22.08 -11.82
CA ILE A 91 4.28 -22.90 -11.14
C ILE A 91 3.15 -23.33 -12.08
N VAL A 92 2.64 -22.39 -12.88
CA VAL A 92 1.58 -22.64 -13.84
C VAL A 92 2.07 -23.48 -15.02
N ASN A 93 3.29 -23.22 -15.51
CA ASN A 93 3.86 -23.97 -16.65
C ASN A 93 4.17 -25.43 -16.31
N ALA A 94 4.47 -25.74 -15.05
CA ALA A 94 4.66 -27.10 -14.57
C ALA A 94 3.33 -27.83 -14.29
N TRP A 95 2.19 -27.16 -14.43
CA TRP A 95 0.89 -27.74 -14.14
C TRP A 95 0.33 -28.51 -15.34
N GLU A 96 0.14 -29.82 -15.18
CA GLU A 96 -0.49 -30.65 -16.21
C GLU A 96 -2.00 -30.34 -16.31
N PRO A 97 -2.55 -30.07 -17.52
CA PRO A 97 -3.95 -29.73 -17.73
C PRO A 97 -4.96 -30.76 -17.19
N GLU A 98 -4.55 -32.03 -17.10
CA GLU A 98 -5.34 -33.16 -16.60
C GLU A 98 -5.54 -33.10 -15.08
N ASN A 99 -4.73 -32.32 -14.37
CA ASN A 99 -4.85 -32.17 -12.92
C ASN A 99 -6.06 -31.28 -12.57
N GLU A 100 -6.86 -31.76 -11.62
CA GLU A 100 -8.02 -31.02 -11.12
C GLU A 100 -7.64 -29.68 -10.49
N ARG A 101 -8.31 -28.60 -10.92
CA ARG A 101 -8.06 -27.22 -10.44
C ARG A 101 -8.91 -26.87 -9.22
N THR A 102 -8.95 -27.75 -8.22
CA THR A 102 -9.61 -27.45 -6.94
C THR A 102 -8.60 -26.88 -5.95
N ARG A 103 -9.06 -26.09 -4.95
CA ARG A 103 -8.18 -25.57 -3.90
C ARG A 103 -7.40 -26.69 -3.19
N ALA A 104 -8.05 -27.83 -2.96
CA ALA A 104 -7.42 -28.98 -2.30
C ALA A 104 -6.31 -29.58 -3.17
N HIS A 105 -6.55 -29.72 -4.47
CA HIS A 105 -5.58 -30.29 -5.41
C HIS A 105 -4.46 -29.31 -5.82
N LEU A 106 -4.67 -28.00 -5.69
CA LEU A 106 -3.63 -27.00 -5.96
C LEU A 106 -2.64 -26.82 -4.80
N LEU A 107 -3.09 -27.02 -3.55
CA LEU A 107 -2.30 -26.64 -2.38
C LEU A 107 -1.02 -27.46 -2.22
N GLN A 108 -1.10 -28.79 -2.31
CA GLN A 108 0.06 -29.65 -2.07
C GLN A 108 1.10 -29.56 -3.20
N PRO A 109 0.73 -29.64 -4.50
CA PRO A 109 1.71 -29.51 -5.57
C PRO A 109 2.38 -28.13 -5.62
N THR A 110 1.65 -27.06 -5.27
CA THR A 110 2.25 -25.71 -5.17
C THR A 110 3.34 -25.66 -4.10
N LYS A 111 3.12 -26.31 -2.94
CA LYS A 111 4.13 -26.41 -1.88
C LYS A 111 5.32 -27.26 -2.30
N ASP A 112 5.06 -28.44 -2.85
CA ASP A 112 6.12 -29.35 -3.31
C ASP A 112 7.01 -28.68 -4.35
N MET A 113 6.41 -27.87 -5.22
CA MET A 113 7.15 -27.10 -6.20
C MET A 113 7.93 -25.96 -5.56
N TRP A 114 7.31 -25.20 -4.64
CA TRP A 114 7.99 -24.16 -3.85
C TRP A 114 9.26 -24.69 -3.16
N GLU A 115 9.21 -25.89 -2.58
CA GLU A 115 10.37 -26.51 -1.94
C GLU A 115 11.51 -26.84 -2.94
N ARG A 116 11.18 -27.11 -4.20
CA ARG A 116 12.15 -27.37 -5.27
C ARG A 116 12.78 -26.11 -5.85
N PHE A 117 12.17 -24.93 -5.64
CA PHE A 117 12.63 -23.65 -6.21
C PHE A 117 13.93 -23.10 -5.60
N GLY A 118 14.42 -23.66 -4.49
CA GLY A 118 15.47 -23.05 -3.66
C GLY A 118 16.73 -22.57 -4.41
N GLN A 119 17.09 -23.18 -5.54
CA GLN A 119 18.22 -22.74 -6.37
C GLN A 119 17.84 -21.68 -7.43
N ASN A 120 16.61 -21.72 -7.94
CA ASN A 120 16.16 -20.80 -9.00
C ASN A 120 15.77 -19.42 -8.44
N ILE A 121 15.34 -19.35 -7.18
CA ILE A 121 14.93 -18.07 -6.57
C ILE A 121 16.05 -17.01 -6.59
N TYR A 122 17.30 -17.44 -6.41
CA TYR A 122 18.45 -16.54 -6.49
C TYR A 122 18.61 -15.94 -7.89
N ASN A 123 18.44 -16.74 -8.94
CA ASN A 123 18.53 -16.27 -10.33
C ASN A 123 17.41 -15.27 -10.66
N ILE A 124 16.19 -15.53 -10.17
CA ILE A 124 15.06 -14.62 -10.39
C ILE A 124 15.32 -13.27 -9.69
N VAL A 125 15.77 -13.29 -8.43
CA VAL A 125 16.06 -12.06 -7.69
C VAL A 125 17.26 -11.31 -8.27
N SER A 126 18.33 -12.02 -8.66
CA SER A 126 19.53 -11.41 -9.24
C SER A 126 19.30 -10.80 -10.63
N SER A 127 18.21 -11.17 -11.32
CA SER A 127 17.80 -10.54 -12.59
C SER A 127 17.21 -9.13 -12.45
N ALA A 128 16.97 -8.64 -11.22
CA ALA A 128 16.33 -7.34 -11.00
C ALA A 128 17.01 -6.16 -11.72
N PRO A 129 18.36 -6.03 -11.76
CA PRO A 129 19.02 -4.97 -12.51
C PRO A 129 18.72 -5.01 -14.01
N ASP A 130 18.69 -6.19 -14.62
CA ASP A 130 18.43 -6.34 -16.05
C ASP A 130 16.98 -5.96 -16.40
N ARG A 131 16.03 -6.30 -15.53
CA ARG A 131 14.61 -5.89 -15.68
C ARG A 131 14.45 -4.39 -15.64
N LEU A 132 15.10 -3.74 -14.67
CA LEU A 132 15.09 -2.29 -14.54
C LEU A 132 15.70 -1.64 -15.78
N GLN A 133 16.80 -2.18 -16.28
CA GLN A 133 17.44 -1.72 -17.51
C GLN A 133 16.51 -1.86 -18.71
N ALA A 134 15.81 -2.98 -18.85
CA ALA A 134 14.83 -3.18 -19.92
C ALA A 134 13.66 -2.18 -19.85
N VAL A 135 13.17 -1.84 -18.66
CA VAL A 135 12.13 -0.81 -18.48
C VAL A 135 12.65 0.58 -18.87
N ILE A 136 13.91 0.90 -18.55
CA ILE A 136 14.54 2.16 -18.95
C ILE A 136 14.67 2.23 -20.48
N GLU A 137 15.11 1.16 -21.12
CA GLU A 137 15.23 1.07 -22.58
C GLU A 137 13.87 1.14 -23.29
N ALA A 138 12.82 0.66 -22.62
CA ALA A 138 11.44 0.75 -23.08
C ALA A 138 10.75 2.08 -22.72
N ASP A 139 11.45 3.07 -22.15
CA ASP A 139 10.89 4.36 -21.70
C ASP A 139 9.68 4.19 -20.75
N GLY A 140 9.77 3.19 -19.85
CA GLY A 140 8.71 2.87 -18.90
C GLY A 140 7.56 2.02 -19.46
N HIS A 141 7.64 1.59 -20.73
CA HIS A 141 6.69 0.64 -21.31
C HIS A 141 6.95 -0.81 -20.90
N TRP A 142 5.99 -1.68 -21.25
CA TRP A 142 6.04 -3.11 -20.98
C TRP A 142 7.30 -3.78 -21.52
N THR A 143 7.91 -4.62 -20.70
CA THR A 143 9.06 -5.45 -21.10
C THR A 143 8.63 -6.90 -21.34
N ALA A 144 9.56 -7.74 -21.82
CA ALA A 144 9.31 -9.16 -22.07
C ALA A 144 9.45 -10.05 -20.81
N TYR A 145 9.67 -9.44 -19.64
CA TYR A 145 9.90 -10.13 -18.37
C TYR A 145 8.62 -10.62 -17.68
#